data_AF-A0A9C7QF86-F1
#
_entry.id   AF-A0A9C7QF86-F1
#
_cell.length_a   1.000
_cell.length_b   1.000
_cell.length_c   1.000
_cell.angle_alpha   90.00
_cell.angle_beta   90.00
_cell.angle_gamma   90.00
#
_symmetry.space_group_name_H-M   'P 1'
#
loop_
_entity.id
_entity.type
_entity.pdbx_description
1 polymer ?
#
loop_
_entity_poly.entity_id
_entity_poly.type
_entity_poly.pdbx_seq_one_letter_code
_entity_poly.pdbx_strand_id
1 'polypeptide(L)' 'IFNGNGYGAEWLVEAEKRGLPNLKTTVDAIPSLTAEKNVKVFTKFGVYSEVELHARQEINYENYSKIINI' A
#
# COMPACT_ATOMS: atom_id res chain seq x y z
N ILE A 1 12.84 -13.75 -0.09
CA ILE A 1 12.17 -15.02 -0.45
C ILE A 1 11.84 -15.76 0.84
N PHE A 2 10.62 -16.29 0.97
CA PHE A 2 10.17 -17.06 2.13
C PHE A 2 9.52 -18.33 1.60
N ASN A 3 9.97 -19.50 2.09
CA ASN A 3 9.53 -20.82 1.61
C ASN A 3 8.67 -21.57 2.64
N GLY A 4 8.10 -20.84 3.61
CA GLY A 4 7.18 -21.38 4.62
C GLY A 4 5.72 -21.04 4.31
N ASN A 5 4.83 -21.29 5.27
CA ASN A 5 3.41 -20.95 5.16
C ASN A 5 3.20 -19.43 5.32
N GLY A 6 2.79 -18.75 4.25
CA GLY A 6 2.57 -17.30 4.24
C GLY A 6 1.29 -16.83 4.96
N TYR A 7 0.44 -17.74 5.43
CA TYR A 7 -0.78 -17.41 6.19
C TYR A 7 -0.64 -17.74 7.69
N GLY A 8 0.43 -18.43 8.08
CA GLY A 8 0.67 -18.81 9.46
C GLY A 8 1.14 -17.63 10.32
N ALA A 9 0.92 -17.72 11.63
CA ALA A 9 1.38 -16.71 12.60
C ALA A 9 2.91 -16.58 12.59
N GLU A 10 3.62 -17.64 12.23
CA GLU A 10 5.07 -17.66 12.03
C GLU A 10 5.53 -16.67 10.96
N TRP A 11 4.73 -16.45 9.91
CA TRP A 11 5.06 -15.50 8.86
C TRP A 11 4.93 -14.05 9.35
N LEU A 12 3.94 -13.73 10.19
CA LEU A 12 3.78 -12.38 10.73
C LEU A 12 5.01 -11.96 11.55
N VAL A 13 5.52 -12.87 12.40
CA VAL A 13 6.73 -12.65 13.21
C VAL A 13 7.97 -12.52 12.33
N GLU A 14 8.10 -13.37 11.31
CA GLU A 14 9.24 -13.35 10.39
C GLU A 14 9.23 -12.10 9.49
N ALA A 15 8.05 -11.67 9.03
CA ALA A 15 7.89 -10.47 8.23
C ALA A 15 8.26 -9.20 9.02
N GLU A 16 7.84 -9.12 10.28
CA GLU A 16 8.21 -8.02 11.18
C GLU A 16 9.73 -7.98 11.41
N LYS A 17 10.36 -9.13 11.69
CA LYS A 17 11.83 -9.23 11.82
C LYS A 17 12.58 -8.75 10.57
N ARG A 18 12.00 -8.94 9.40
CA ARG A 18 12.56 -8.51 8.11
C ARG A 18 12.26 -7.05 7.77
N GLY A 19 11.51 -6.34 8.62
CA GLY A 19 11.07 -4.97 8.37
C GLY A 19 10.07 -4.85 7.20
N LEU A 20 9.38 -5.93 6.88
CA LEU A 20 8.35 -5.91 5.84
C LEU A 20 7.09 -5.20 6.38
N PRO A 21 6.56 -4.19 5.67
CA PRO A 21 5.38 -3.47 6.14
C PRO A 21 4.16 -4.41 6.15
N ASN A 22 3.42 -4.39 7.25
CA ASN A 22 2.16 -5.10 7.43
C ASN A 22 1.03 -4.09 7.63
N LEU A 23 0.56 -3.51 6.54
CA LEU A 23 -0.51 -2.50 6.54
C LEU A 23 -1.86 -3.21 6.52
N LYS A 24 -2.47 -3.36 7.70
CA LYS A 24 -3.65 -4.20 7.90
C LYS A 24 -4.94 -3.58 7.36
N THR A 25 -5.02 -2.25 7.36
CA THR A 25 -6.22 -1.55 6.89
C THR A 25 -5.95 -0.85 5.57
N THR A 26 -7.02 -0.68 4.78
CA THR A 26 -6.96 0.07 3.52
C THR A 26 -6.51 1.51 3.77
N VAL A 27 -6.93 2.14 4.87
CA VAL A 27 -6.54 3.50 5.24
C VAL A 27 -5.04 3.59 5.52
N ASP A 28 -4.45 2.58 6.16
CA ASP A 28 -3.00 2.52 6.39
C ASP A 28 -2.22 2.26 5.10
N ALA A 29 -2.82 1.54 4.15
CA ALA A 29 -2.19 1.17 2.89
C ALA A 29 -2.20 2.29 1.85
N ILE A 30 -3.26 3.09 1.77
CA ILE A 30 -3.45 4.13 0.74
C ILE A 30 -2.27 5.14 0.66
N PRO A 31 -1.72 5.68 1.77
CA PRO A 31 -0.57 6.59 1.73
C PRO A 31 0.68 6.00 1.07
N SER A 32 0.79 4.67 1.01
CA SER A 32 1.91 4.02 0.32
C SER A 32 1.92 4.33 -1.17
N LEU A 33 0.78 4.69 -1.78
CA LEU A 33 0.70 5.03 -3.20
C LEU A 33 1.48 6.32 -3.54
N THR A 34 1.46 7.29 -2.62
CA THR A 34 2.12 8.61 -2.75
C THR A 34 3.42 8.69 -1.97
N ALA A 35 3.90 7.58 -1.39
CA ALA A 35 5.22 7.52 -0.79
C ALA A 35 6.29 7.91 -1.83
N GLU A 36 7.25 8.76 -1.43
CA GLU A 36 8.23 9.36 -2.33
C GLU A 36 8.95 8.35 -3.22
N LYS A 37 9.31 7.18 -2.66
CA LYS A 37 9.92 6.07 -3.41
C LYS A 37 9.02 5.60 -4.56
N ASN A 38 7.73 5.46 -4.31
CA ASN A 38 6.77 4.94 -5.25
C ASN A 38 6.42 5.99 -6.30
N VAL A 39 6.24 7.25 -5.90
CA VAL A 39 6.09 8.39 -6.83
C VAL A 39 7.27 8.46 -7.78
N LYS A 40 8.51 8.36 -7.28
CA LYS A 40 9.73 8.35 -8.11
C LYS A 40 9.74 7.20 -9.11
N VAL A 41 9.29 6.01 -8.73
CA VAL A 41 9.23 4.86 -9.64
C VAL A 41 8.17 5.09 -10.73
N PHE A 42 6.94 5.45 -10.34
CA PHE A 42 5.85 5.65 -11.30
C PHE A 42 6.14 6.78 -12.29
N THR A 43 6.69 7.90 -11.81
CA THR A 43 7.07 9.05 -12.64
C THR A 43 8.25 8.72 -13.54
N LYS A 44 9.28 8.03 -13.04
CA LYS A 44 10.45 7.62 -13.84
C LYS A 44 10.09 6.74 -15.03
N PHE A 45 9.12 5.83 -14.86
CA PHE A 45 8.67 4.95 -15.93
C PHE A 45 7.51 5.52 -16.76
N GLY A 46 7.08 6.76 -16.48
CA GLY A 46 5.98 7.40 -17.20
C GLY A 46 4.63 6.69 -17.05
N VAL A 47 4.45 5.92 -15.97
CA VAL A 47 3.20 5.19 -15.69
C VAL A 47 2.15 6.11 -15.11
N TYR A 48 2.55 6.98 -14.18
CA TYR A 48 1.72 8.04 -13.61
C TYR A 48 2.57 9.28 -13.32
N SER A 49 1.95 10.44 -13.43
CA SER A 49 2.42 11.69 -12.85
C SER A 49 2.12 11.75 -11.34
N GLU A 50 2.81 12.64 -10.64
CA GLU A 50 2.56 12.88 -9.21
C GLU A 50 1.11 13.32 -8.94
N VAL A 51 0.57 14.20 -9.78
CA VAL A 51 -0.83 14.68 -9.68
C VAL A 51 -1.82 13.52 -9.81
N GLU A 52 -1.59 12.60 -10.75
CA GLU A 52 -2.45 11.43 -10.93
C GLU A 52 -2.39 10.48 -9.73
N LEU A 53 -1.23 10.30 -9.11
CA LEU A 53 -1.09 9.48 -7.91
C LEU A 53 -1.86 10.07 -6.72
N HIS A 54 -1.80 11.38 -6.53
CA HIS A 54 -2.58 12.08 -5.50
C HIS A 54 -4.08 11.98 -5.76
N ALA A 55 -4.53 12.23 -6.99
CA ALA A 55 -5.93 12.07 -7.35
C ALA A 55 -6.45 10.65 -7.06
N ARG A 56 -5.61 9.65 -7.31
CA ARG A 56 -5.95 8.24 -7.10
C ARG A 56 -5.97 7.84 -5.63
N GLN A 57 -5.12 8.44 -4.81
CA GLN A 57 -5.20 8.34 -3.36
C GLN A 57 -6.55 8.86 -2.84
N GLU A 58 -6.99 10.04 -3.28
CA GLU A 58 -8.27 10.62 -2.87
C GLU A 58 -9.47 9.75 -3.29
N ILE A 59 -9.46 9.26 -4.53
CA ILE A 59 -10.49 8.32 -5.03
C ILE A 59 -10.55 7.05 -4.17
N ASN A 60 -9.40 6.51 -3.75
CA ASN A 60 -9.37 5.33 -2.89
C ASN A 60 -9.95 5.61 -1.50
N TYR A 61 -9.70 6.79 -0.93
CA TYR A 61 -10.31 7.19 0.34
C TYR A 61 -11.82 7.35 0.21
N GLU A 62 -12.28 8.01 -0.85
CA GLU A 62 -13.70 8.19 -1.12
C GLU A 62 -14.41 6.84 -1.28
N ASN A 63 -13.83 5.93 -2.06
CA ASN A 63 -14.36 4.58 -2.26
C ASN A 63 -14.42 3.79 -0.96
N TYR A 64 -13.35 3.83 -0.16
CA TYR A 64 -13.32 3.18 1.14
C TYR A 64 -14.43 3.73 2.05
N SER A 65 -14.54 5.06 2.14
CA SER A 65 -15.57 5.75 2.94
C SER A 65 -16.99 5.38 2.50
N LYS A 66 -17.26 5.29 1.20
CA LYS A 66 -18.57 4.87 0.68
C LYS A 66 -18.91 3.43 1.05
N ILE A 67 -17.95 2.51 1.01
CA ILE A 67 -18.20 1.10 1.31
C ILE A 67 -18.51 0.90 2.80
N ILE A 68 -17.83 1.61 3.70
CA ILE A 68 -18.02 1.43 5.15
C ILE A 68 -19.23 2.19 5.73
N ASN A 69 -19.66 3.28 5.08
CA ASN A 69 -20.75 4.14 5.55
C ASN A 69 -22.09 3.88 4.81
N ILE A 70 -22.18 2.81 4.02
CA ILE A 70 -23.42 2.29 3.42
C ILE A 70 -23.99 1.20 4.33
#